data_AF-A0AA49JRW0-F1
#
_entry.id   AF-A0AA49JRW0-F1
#
_cell.length_a   1.000
_cell.length_b   1.000
_cell.length_c   1.000
_cell.angle_alpha   90.00
_cell.angle_beta   90.00
_cell.angle_gamma   90.00
#
_symmetry.space_group_name_H-M   'P 1'
#
loop_
_entity.id
_entity.type
_entity.pdbx_description
1 polymer ?
#
loop_
_entity_poly.entity_id
_entity_poly.type
_entity_poly.pdbx_seq_one_letter_code
_entity_poly.pdbx_strand_id
1 'polypeptide(L)'
;MLGYLDALIAALSVRDGAEVDRLLAHPLGRLLPLEVREEAGTFQSGARDALAAPLRAMQLRHQTAELLRDAAVADRPEVLPDASRVAVPPTVRSRRATRPQQMELPLSA
;
A
#
# COMPACT_ATOMS: atom_id res chain seq x y z
N MET A 1 11.84 -8.20 -1.68
CA MET A 1 10.39 -8.30 -1.99
C MET A 1 9.86 -7.05 -2.68
N LEU A 2 9.91 -5.86 -2.08
CA LEU A 2 9.41 -4.62 -2.72
C LEU A 2 10.04 -4.34 -4.10
N GLY A 3 11.36 -4.42 -4.23
CA GLY A 3 12.02 -4.23 -5.53
C GLY A 3 11.62 -5.26 -6.61
N TYR A 4 11.24 -6.47 -6.20
CA TYR A 4 10.71 -7.48 -7.12
C TYR A 4 9.29 -7.10 -7.59
N LEU A 5 8.45 -6.59 -6.70
CA LEU A 5 7.13 -6.07 -7.07
C LEU A 5 7.24 -4.83 -7.96
N ASP A 6 8.18 -3.92 -7.68
CA ASP A 6 8.44 -2.75 -8.52
C ASP A 6 8.89 -3.17 -9.93
N ALA A 7 9.77 -4.18 -10.05
CA ALA A 7 10.19 -4.74 -11.34
C ALA A 7 9.00 -5.40 -12.09
N LEU A 8 8.16 -6.15 -11.39
CA LEU A 8 6.95 -6.74 -11.98
C LEU A 8 5.98 -5.67 -12.47
N ILE A 9 5.73 -4.63 -11.68
CA ILE A 9 4.86 -3.51 -12.06
C ILE A 9 5.43 -2.79 -13.28
N ALA A 10 6.74 -2.57 -13.32
CA ALA A 10 7.40 -1.95 -14.47
C ALA A 10 7.25 -2.80 -15.74
N ALA A 11 7.53 -4.10 -15.66
CA ALA A 11 7.37 -5.05 -16.77
C ALA A 11 5.91 -5.11 -17.29
N LEU A 12 4.94 -5.13 -16.38
CA LEU A 12 3.51 -5.09 -16.72
C LEU A 12 3.12 -3.76 -17.38
N SER A 13 3.70 -2.64 -16.92
CA SER A 13 3.41 -1.31 -17.46
C SER A 13 3.92 -1.13 -18.89
N VAL A 14 5.08 -1.70 -19.22
CA VAL A 14 5.66 -1.66 -20.57
C VAL A 14 5.25 -2.85 -21.45
N ARG A 15 4.47 -3.78 -20.91
CA ARG A 15 3.99 -5.02 -21.59
C ARG A 15 5.13 -5.91 -22.09
N ASP A 16 6.21 -6.00 -21.33
CA ASP A 16 7.30 -6.93 -21.63
C ASP A 16 6.91 -8.34 -21.16
N GLY A 17 6.24 -9.08 -22.04
CA GLY A 17 5.77 -10.44 -21.75
C GLY A 17 6.90 -11.40 -21.37
N ALA A 18 8.07 -11.26 -22.00
CA ALA A 18 9.21 -12.12 -21.71
C ALA A 18 9.77 -11.85 -20.31
N GLU A 19 9.83 -10.59 -19.90
CA GLU A 19 10.27 -10.23 -18.55
C GLU A 19 9.22 -10.62 -17.49
N VAL A 20 7.93 -10.45 -17.78
CA VAL A 20 6.86 -10.95 -16.91
C VAL A 20 6.98 -12.47 -16.73
N ASP A 21 7.22 -13.24 -17.78
CA ASP A 21 7.41 -14.70 -17.69
C ASP A 21 8.61 -15.09 -16.85
N ARG A 22 9.75 -14.41 -17.05
CA ARG A 22 10.95 -14.62 -16.22
C ARG A 22 10.69 -14.34 -14.75
N LEU A 23 9.98 -13.25 -14.45
CA LEU A 23 9.63 -12.89 -13.08
C LEU A 23 8.65 -13.92 -12.49
N LEU A 24 7.61 -14.33 -13.21
CA LEU A 24 6.66 -15.34 -12.73
C LEU A 24 7.30 -16.72 -12.51
N ALA A 25 8.31 -17.10 -13.31
CA ALA A 25 9.08 -18.33 -13.12
C ALA A 25 10.02 -18.27 -11.91
N HIS A 26 10.34 -17.08 -11.40
CA HIS A 26 11.19 -16.89 -10.25
C HIS A 26 10.53 -17.45 -8.97
N PRO A 27 11.28 -18.02 -8.00
CA PRO A 27 10.71 -18.54 -6.75
C PRO A 27 9.89 -17.50 -5.97
N LEU A 28 10.26 -16.22 -6.05
CA LEU A 28 9.47 -15.12 -5.47
C LEU A 28 8.11 -14.93 -6.15
N GLY A 29 7.99 -15.25 -7.44
CA GLY A 29 6.73 -15.25 -8.17
C GLY A 29 5.74 -16.29 -7.63
N ARG A 30 6.23 -17.43 -7.13
CA ARG A 30 5.39 -18.48 -6.53
C ARG A 30 4.78 -18.06 -5.18
N LEU A 31 5.39 -17.10 -4.50
CA LEU A 31 4.88 -16.53 -3.24
C LEU A 31 3.83 -15.45 -3.47
N LEU A 32 3.60 -15.04 -4.72
CA LEU A 32 2.59 -14.03 -5.01
C LEU A 32 1.18 -14.59 -4.79
N PRO A 33 0.25 -13.73 -4.31
CA PRO A 33 -1.18 -14.03 -4.31
C PRO A 33 -1.65 -14.48 -5.69
N LEU A 34 -2.65 -15.37 -5.73
CA LEU A 34 -3.16 -15.92 -6.97
C LEU A 34 -3.69 -14.82 -7.90
N GLU A 35 -4.35 -13.82 -7.32
CA GLU A 35 -4.96 -12.70 -8.03
C GLU A 35 -3.93 -11.86 -8.80
N VAL A 36 -2.71 -11.74 -8.27
CA VAL A 36 -1.61 -11.02 -8.93
C VAL A 36 -1.02 -11.86 -10.08
N ARG A 37 -0.98 -13.19 -9.92
CA ARG A 37 -0.52 -14.10 -10.97
C ARG A 37 -1.51 -14.19 -12.12
N GLU A 38 -2.80 -14.27 -11.82
CA GLU A 38 -3.87 -14.22 -12.82
C GLU A 38 -3.89 -12.87 -13.54
N GLU A 39 -3.75 -11.77 -12.80
CA GLU A 39 -3.61 -10.44 -13.38
C GLU A 39 -2.44 -10.41 -14.39
N ALA A 40 -1.26 -10.89 -14.00
CA ALA A 40 -0.11 -10.95 -14.90
C ALA A 40 -0.37 -11.84 -16.13
N GLY A 41 -1.05 -12.99 -15.94
CA GLY A 41 -1.45 -13.88 -17.04
C GLY A 41 -2.43 -13.24 -18.03
N THR A 42 -3.35 -12.39 -17.57
CA THR A 42 -4.30 -11.69 -18.47
C THR A 42 -3.62 -10.65 -19.37
N PHE A 43 -2.48 -10.10 -18.96
CA PHE A 43 -1.68 -9.23 -19.83
C PHE A 43 -0.99 -10.01 -20.95
N GLN A 44 -0.58 -11.25 -20.69
CA GLN A 44 0.03 -12.12 -21.70
C GLN A 44 -0.97 -12.58 -22.74
N SER A 45 -2.20 -12.92 -22.32
CA SER A 45 -3.25 -13.37 -23.23
C SER A 45 -3.85 -12.26 -24.10
N GLY A 46 -3.46 -11.00 -23.87
CA GLY A 46 -4.03 -9.84 -24.57
C GLY A 46 -5.52 -9.60 -24.24
N ALA A 47 -6.08 -10.32 -23.27
CA ALA A 47 -7.49 -10.23 -22.89
C ALA A 47 -7.80 -8.97 -22.06
N ARG A 48 -6.76 -8.32 -21.52
CA ARG A 48 -6.92 -7.10 -20.73
C ARG A 48 -6.76 -5.85 -21.58
N ASP A 49 -7.64 -4.88 -21.32
CA ASP A 49 -7.69 -3.59 -22.00
C ASP A 49 -6.29 -2.93 -22.10
N ALA A 50 -6.03 -2.28 -23.23
CA ALA A 50 -4.71 -1.70 -23.55
C ALA A 50 -4.24 -0.64 -22.53
N LEU A 51 -5.16 -0.13 -21.70
CA LEU A 51 -4.92 0.92 -20.71
C LEU A 51 -5.12 0.46 -19.26
N ALA A 52 -5.46 -0.81 -19.02
CA ALA A 52 -5.69 -1.29 -17.66
C ALA A 52 -4.37 -1.34 -16.89
N ALA A 53 -4.27 -0.57 -15.80
CA ALA A 53 -3.11 -0.61 -14.90
C ALA A 53 -3.03 -1.96 -14.16
N PRO A 54 -1.82 -2.41 -13.76
CA PRO A 54 -1.64 -3.62 -12.95
C PRO A 54 -2.04 -3.38 -11.47
N LEU A 55 -3.34 -3.18 -11.26
CA LEU A 55 -3.90 -2.73 -9.98
C LEU A 55 -3.61 -3.69 -8.84
N ARG A 56 -3.69 -5.01 -9.06
CA ARG A 56 -3.44 -5.99 -7.99
C ARG A 56 -1.98 -6.01 -7.58
N ALA A 57 -1.06 -5.95 -8.53
CA ALA A 57 0.37 -5.83 -8.24
C ALA A 57 0.69 -4.54 -7.45
N MET A 58 0.10 -3.40 -7.85
CA MET A 58 0.28 -2.12 -7.16
C MET A 58 -0.30 -2.15 -5.73
N GLN A 59 -1.48 -2.73 -5.54
CA GLN A 59 -2.11 -2.89 -4.22
C GLN A 59 -1.24 -3.74 -3.30
N LEU A 60 -0.73 -4.87 -3.79
CA LEU A 60 0.16 -5.74 -3.01
C LEU A 60 1.45 -5.01 -2.63
N ARG A 61 2.03 -4.25 -3.55
CA ARG A 61 3.22 -3.44 -3.30
C ARG A 61 2.98 -2.40 -2.21
N HIS A 62 1.83 -1.73 -2.23
CA HIS A 62 1.45 -0.78 -1.20
C HIS A 62 1.26 -1.46 0.16
N GLN A 63 0.49 -2.54 0.23
CA GLN A 63 0.27 -3.30 1.47
C GLN A 63 1.57 -3.81 2.08
N THR A 64 2.47 -4.35 1.24
CA THR A 64 3.78 -4.83 1.68
C THR A 64 4.65 -3.68 2.24
N ALA A 65 4.58 -2.49 1.63
CA ALA A 65 5.31 -1.33 2.12
C ALA A 65 4.78 -0.84 3.48
N GLU A 66 3.46 -0.80 3.67
CA GLU A 66 2.86 -0.40 4.94
C GLU A 66 3.19 -1.41 6.06
N LEU A 67 3.11 -2.72 5.78
CA LEU A 67 3.50 -3.74 6.76
C LEU A 67 4.97 -3.62 7.20
N LEU A 68 5.87 -3.31 6.26
CA LEU A 68 7.29 -3.09 6.57
C LEU A 68 7.51 -1.79 7.35
N ARG A 69 6.72 -0.75 7.08
CA ARG A 69 6.75 0.51 7.84
C ARG A 69 6.26 0.28 9.27
N ASP A 70 5.14 -0.42 9.45
CA ASP A 70 4.57 -0.71 10.78
C ASP A 70 5.52 -1.58 11.61
N ALA A 71 6.13 -2.59 10.98
CA ALA A 71 7.15 -3.41 11.63
C ALA A 71 8.37 -2.58 12.09
N ALA A 72 8.82 -1.62 11.27
CA ALA A 72 9.92 -0.73 11.63
C ALA A 72 9.57 0.23 12.78
N VAL A 73 8.30 0.63 12.92
CA VAL A 73 7.82 1.44 14.05
C VAL A 73 7.74 0.60 15.33
N ALA A 74 7.29 -0.65 15.23
CA ALA A 74 7.20 -1.57 16.36
C ALA A 74 8.58 -2.02 16.88
N ASP A 75 9.58 -2.14 16.00
CA ASP A 75 10.97 -2.49 16.36
C ASP A 75 11.79 -1.28 16.84
N ARG A 76 11.18 -0.10 16.91
CA ARG A 76 11.81 1.08 17.50
C ARG A 76 11.89 0.83 19.01
N PRO A 77 13.08 0.71 19.61
CA PRO A 77 13.18 0.55 21.05
C PRO A 77 12.52 1.77 21.68
N GLU A 78 11.47 1.57 22.46
CA GLU A 78 11.04 2.55 23.45
C GLU A 78 12.28 2.83 24.30
N VAL A 79 12.94 3.95 24.02
CA VAL A 79 13.88 4.55 24.95
C VAL A 79 13.02 4.87 26.15
N LEU A 80 13.02 3.99 27.16
CA LEU A 80 12.40 4.26 28.44
C LEU A 80 12.87 5.66 28.85
N PRO A 81 11.98 6.64 29.03
CA PRO A 81 12.39 7.92 29.56
C PRO A 81 12.97 7.64 30.94
N ASP A 82 14.26 7.91 31.07
CA ASP A 82 15.00 7.85 32.32
C ASP A 82 14.17 8.55 33.39
N ALA A 83 13.67 7.77 34.36
CA ALA A 83 12.74 8.17 35.40
C ALA A 83 13.46 9.00 36.48
N SER A 84 14.26 9.98 36.07
CA SER A 84 15.03 10.85 36.93
C SER A 84 14.97 12.28 36.42
N ARG A 85 13.76 12.84 36.39
CA ARG A 85 13.45 14.24 36.74
C ARG A 85 11.94 14.44 36.86
N VAL A 86 11.53 14.36 38.12
CA VAL A 86 10.20 14.71 38.64
C VAL A 86 9.80 16.13 38.28
N ALA A 87 8.47 16.33 38.06
CA ALA A 87 7.62 17.51 38.36
C ALA A 87 6.80 17.94 37.12
N VAL A 88 5.44 17.99 37.04
CA VAL A 88 4.28 17.91 37.96
C VAL A 88 3.01 17.64 37.09
N PRO A 89 1.94 16.94 37.55
CA PRO A 89 0.61 16.93 36.90
C PRO A 89 -0.44 17.74 37.71
N PRO A 90 -1.74 17.82 37.36
CA PRO A 90 -2.44 17.90 36.06
C PRO A 90 -3.57 18.98 36.05
N THR A 91 -4.10 19.40 34.89
CA THR A 91 -5.51 19.88 34.79
C THR A 91 -6.09 19.76 33.37
N VAL A 92 -6.84 18.67 33.14
CA VAL A 92 -8.24 18.64 32.66
C VAL A 92 -8.68 19.75 31.67
N ARG A 93 -9.06 19.42 30.42
CA ARG A 93 -10.43 19.04 30.01
C ARG A 93 -10.61 18.95 28.49
N SER A 94 -11.36 17.93 28.11
CA SER A 94 -12.04 17.67 26.83
C SER A 94 -12.54 18.90 26.05
N ARG A 95 -12.59 18.80 24.71
CA ARG A 95 -13.83 18.46 23.94
C ARG A 95 -13.68 18.62 22.42
N ARG A 96 -14.18 17.57 21.75
CA ARG A 96 -15.05 17.53 20.56
C ARG A 96 -14.53 17.98 19.19
N ALA A 97 -14.50 16.97 18.34
CA ALA A 97 -14.69 16.99 16.89
C ALA A 97 -15.63 18.08 16.38
N THR A 98 -15.18 18.78 15.34
CA THR A 98 -15.98 19.65 14.49
C THR A 98 -16.36 18.89 13.22
N ARG A 99 -17.65 18.60 13.06
CA ARG A 99 -18.25 18.08 11.82
C ARG A 99 -18.10 19.12 10.69
N PRO A 100 -17.99 18.70 9.41
CA PRO A 100 -18.07 19.62 8.28
C PRO A 100 -19.51 20.15 8.12
N GLN A 101 -19.66 21.47 7.98
CA GLN A 101 -20.92 22.14 7.65
C GLN A 101 -21.32 21.79 6.21
N GLN A 102 -22.49 21.16 6.05
CA GLN A 102 -23.17 21.07 4.76
C GLN A 102 -23.68 22.46 4.37
N MET A 103 -23.33 22.91 3.17
CA MET A 103 -23.93 24.10 2.56
C MET A 103 -25.18 23.68 1.80
N GLU A 104 -26.35 24.05 2.31
CA GLU A 104 -27.61 23.95 1.58
C GLU A 104 -27.70 25.12 0.58
N LEU A 105 -27.83 24.80 -0.71
CA LEU A 105 -28.14 25.78 -1.76
C LEU A 105 -29.64 26.11 -1.73
N PRO A 106 -30.04 27.39 -1.67
CA PRO A 106 -31.43 27.77 -1.93
C PRO A 106 -31.73 27.70 -3.43
N LEU A 107 -32.66 26.81 -3.79
CA LEU A 107 -33.42 26.88 -5.04
C LEU A 107 -34.38 28.08 -4.94
N SER A 108 -34.19 29.10 -5.77
CA SER A 108 -35.23 30.10 -6.02
C SER A 108 -35.98 29.73 -7.30
N ALA A 109 -37.31 29.75 -7.16
CA ALA A 109 -38.34 29.48 -8.15
C ALA A 109 -38.47 30.60 -9.19
#